data_AF-A0AAD7MGL8-F1
#
_entry.id   AF-A0AAD7MGL8-F1
#
_cell.length_a   1.000
_cell.length_b   1.000
_cell.length_c   1.000
_cell.angle_alpha   90.00
_cell.angle_beta   90.00
_cell.angle_gamma   90.00
#
_symmetry.space_group_name_H-M   'P 1'
#
loop_
_entity.id
_entity.type
_entity.pdbx_description
1 polymer ?
#
loop_
_entity_poly.entity_id
_entity_poly.type
_entity_poly.pdbx_seq_one_letter_code
_entity_poly.pdbx_strand_id
1 'polypeptide(L)'
;MSTPEELVLSYGESLYRDFVPHDIGYVFYGIYLVVFAIYFWTTMQNPVTTLGSRLLLSAMLVLCLSSTAQYIADMMLSLQQMEAYLTMISVPLADRRTVWLQTHAGLYKTQRWPTAFNFVISDLIVIWRASVVYPLSRWLQISLWSVGLADIGVWLCAASLTSRDALKRSQNPATDETINTVANCISLAANLVGTGAIAVKAWNQRKFMRRNIGMWTSSVPRILLLLVETGVFWAMVQQVNNGENVSVDLATAVMARIATYLAAILPTATVIIARSQRSVDHVFKFSHPVASSISSRPGPEAPNGGTTHYPLSSVRLSNLRLGEVHRSEWELKQSPLVHERPGAPEPYILTPSLES
;
A
#
# COMPACT_ATOMS: atom_id res chain seq x y z
N MET A 1 -1.10 -39.97 -32.01
CA MET A 1 -1.91 -38.93 -32.67
C MET A 1 -3.18 -38.81 -31.85
N SER A 2 -3.40 -37.66 -31.22
CA SER A 2 -4.67 -37.40 -30.53
C SER A 2 -5.80 -37.33 -31.55
N THR A 3 -6.99 -37.79 -31.18
CA THR A 3 -8.15 -37.67 -32.06
C THR A 3 -8.57 -36.20 -32.19
N PRO A 4 -9.24 -35.79 -33.29
CA PRO A 4 -9.76 -34.42 -33.41
C PRO A 4 -10.67 -34.02 -32.23
N GLU A 5 -11.42 -34.97 -31.69
CA GLU A 5 -12.30 -34.77 -30.53
C GLU A 5 -11.51 -34.48 -29.24
N GLU A 6 -10.44 -35.23 -28.98
CA GLU A 6 -9.53 -34.98 -27.85
C GLU A 6 -8.88 -33.60 -27.93
N LEU A 7 -8.50 -33.16 -29.13
CA LEU A 7 -7.92 -31.83 -29.35
C LEU A 7 -8.93 -30.72 -29.07
N VAL A 8 -10.18 -30.88 -29.50
CA VAL A 8 -11.25 -29.91 -29.22
C VAL A 8 -11.58 -29.87 -27.73
N LEU A 9 -11.64 -31.02 -27.06
CA LEU A 9 -11.91 -31.09 -25.62
C LEU A 9 -10.79 -30.45 -24.79
N SER A 10 -9.54 -30.84 -25.04
CA SER A 10 -8.36 -30.27 -24.36
C SER A 10 -8.27 -28.77 -24.58
N TYR A 11 -8.64 -28.30 -25.77
CA TYR A 11 -8.67 -26.89 -26.09
C TYR A 11 -9.78 -26.14 -25.36
N GLY A 12 -11.01 -26.68 -25.34
CA GLY A 12 -12.13 -26.11 -24.58
C GLY A 12 -11.81 -26.03 -23.08
N GLU A 13 -11.13 -27.03 -22.54
CA GLU A 13 -10.64 -27.02 -21.16
C GLU A 13 -9.58 -25.92 -20.94
N SER A 14 -8.63 -25.74 -21.85
CA SER A 14 -7.63 -24.66 -21.76
C SER A 14 -8.29 -23.29 -21.78
N LEU A 15 -9.24 -23.04 -22.69
CA LEU A 15 -10.00 -21.80 -22.71
C LEU A 15 -10.73 -21.57 -21.39
N TYR A 16 -11.44 -22.58 -20.91
CA TYR A 16 -12.19 -22.49 -19.66
C TYR A 16 -11.27 -22.15 -18.47
N ARG A 17 -10.11 -22.83 -18.38
CA ARG A 17 -9.10 -22.58 -17.33
C ARG A 17 -8.49 -21.20 -17.42
N ASP A 18 -8.34 -20.63 -18.62
CA ASP A 18 -7.83 -19.29 -18.81
C ASP A 18 -8.91 -18.23 -18.51
N PHE A 19 -10.13 -18.39 -19.02
CA PHE A 19 -11.18 -17.36 -18.95
C PHE A 19 -11.77 -17.15 -17.55
N VAL A 20 -12.09 -18.24 -16.85
CA VAL A 20 -12.78 -18.16 -15.55
C VAL A 20 -11.99 -17.33 -14.52
N PRO A 21 -10.67 -17.50 -14.34
CA PRO A 21 -9.87 -16.64 -13.47
C PRO A 21 -9.88 -15.16 -13.87
N HIS A 22 -9.86 -14.86 -15.17
CA HIS A 22 -9.89 -13.48 -15.66
C HIS A 22 -11.23 -12.81 -15.36
N ASP A 23 -12.35 -13.50 -15.61
CA ASP A 23 -13.70 -12.97 -15.32
C ASP A 23 -13.87 -12.64 -13.83
N ILE A 24 -13.42 -13.54 -12.95
CA ILE A 24 -13.43 -13.28 -11.50
C ILE A 24 -12.52 -12.09 -11.17
N GLY A 25 -11.34 -12.03 -11.79
CA GLY A 25 -10.44 -10.88 -11.67
C GLY A 25 -11.11 -9.55 -12.05
N TYR A 26 -11.91 -9.52 -13.12
CA TYR A 26 -12.61 -8.32 -13.58
C TYR A 26 -13.64 -7.82 -12.57
N VAL A 27 -14.32 -8.73 -11.85
CA VAL A 27 -15.21 -8.35 -10.74
C VAL A 27 -14.42 -7.65 -9.64
N PHE A 28 -13.26 -8.18 -9.25
CA PHE A 28 -12.40 -7.56 -8.24
C PHE A 28 -11.79 -6.24 -8.70
N TYR A 29 -11.48 -6.09 -9.99
CA TYR A 29 -11.08 -4.82 -10.57
C TYR A 29 -12.21 -3.77 -10.45
N GLY A 30 -13.46 -4.14 -10.70
CA GLY A 30 -14.62 -3.27 -10.49
C GLY A 30 -14.74 -2.80 -9.03
N ILE A 31 -14.58 -3.72 -8.07
CA ILE A 31 -14.55 -3.39 -6.63
C ILE A 31 -13.41 -2.42 -6.32
N TYR A 32 -12.22 -2.67 -6.88
CA TYR A 32 -11.07 -1.79 -6.72
C TYR A 32 -11.34 -0.37 -7.23
N LEU A 33 -11.96 -0.20 -8.40
CA LEU A 33 -12.30 1.11 -8.94
C LEU A 33 -13.24 1.90 -8.01
N VAL A 34 -14.22 1.23 -7.39
CA VAL A 34 -15.11 1.87 -6.41
C VAL A 34 -14.32 2.34 -5.18
N VAL A 35 -13.46 1.48 -4.64
CA VAL A 35 -12.61 1.82 -3.48
C VAL A 35 -11.66 2.98 -3.83
N PHE A 36 -11.05 2.95 -5.01
CA PHE A 36 -10.19 4.02 -5.50
C PHE A 36 -10.95 5.34 -5.70
N ALA A 37 -12.18 5.29 -6.25
CA ALA A 37 -13.02 6.47 -6.42
C ALA A 37 -13.35 7.12 -5.07
N ILE A 38 -13.69 6.33 -4.04
CA ILE A 38 -13.92 6.82 -2.67
C ILE A 38 -12.65 7.47 -2.11
N TYR A 39 -11.49 6.83 -2.30
CA TYR A 39 -10.20 7.38 -1.89
C TYR A 39 -9.90 8.72 -2.57
N PHE A 40 -10.07 8.76 -3.89
CA PHE A 40 -9.79 9.94 -4.70
C PHE A 40 -10.70 11.10 -4.29
N TRP A 41 -12.00 10.85 -4.18
CA TRP A 41 -12.99 11.81 -3.70
C TRP A 41 -12.63 12.36 -2.31
N THR A 42 -12.35 11.48 -1.35
CA THR A 42 -11.95 11.87 0.02
C THR A 42 -10.67 12.71 0.03
N THR A 43 -9.76 12.43 -0.90
CA THR A 43 -8.51 13.19 -1.07
C THR A 43 -8.74 14.55 -1.69
N MET A 44 -9.67 14.68 -2.64
CA MET A 44 -10.00 15.97 -3.24
C MET A 44 -10.68 16.91 -2.24
N GLN A 45 -11.48 16.37 -1.32
CA GLN A 45 -12.15 17.17 -0.29
C GLN A 45 -11.18 17.74 0.77
N ASN A 46 -9.99 17.15 0.93
CA ASN A 46 -9.04 17.51 1.97
C ASN A 46 -7.67 17.84 1.36
N PRO A 47 -7.27 19.13 1.28
CA PRO A 47 -6.06 19.54 0.58
C PRO A 47 -4.82 18.82 1.14
N VAL A 48 -4.03 18.25 0.23
CA VAL A 48 -2.87 17.42 0.55
C VAL A 48 -1.66 18.31 0.86
N THR A 49 -1.52 18.74 2.11
CA THR A 49 -0.47 19.70 2.50
C THR A 49 0.92 19.04 2.67
N THR A 50 0.96 17.84 3.23
CA THR A 50 2.23 17.17 3.59
C THR A 50 2.86 16.39 2.44
N LEU A 51 4.19 16.37 2.37
CA LEU A 51 4.94 15.60 1.37
C LEU A 51 4.57 14.11 1.40
N GLY A 52 4.47 13.50 2.59
CA GLY A 52 4.09 12.10 2.73
C GLY A 52 2.71 11.80 2.16
N SER A 53 1.76 12.72 2.29
CA SER A 53 0.42 12.54 1.71
C SER A 53 0.42 12.72 0.18
N ARG A 54 1.32 13.56 -0.37
CA ARG A 54 1.51 13.69 -1.83
C ARG A 54 2.16 12.44 -2.43
N LEU A 55 3.18 11.90 -1.77
CA LEU A 55 3.81 10.63 -2.18
C LEU A 55 2.81 9.47 -2.14
N LEU A 56 1.97 9.42 -1.11
CA LEU A 56 0.93 8.39 -0.99
C LEU A 56 -0.13 8.52 -2.10
N LEU A 57 -0.55 9.75 -2.45
CA LEU A 57 -1.45 9.98 -3.58
C LEU A 57 -0.83 9.54 -4.90
N SER A 58 0.44 9.88 -5.12
CA SER A 58 1.19 9.42 -6.30
C SER A 58 1.23 7.89 -6.38
N ALA A 59 1.56 7.22 -5.27
CA ALA A 59 1.58 5.76 -5.21
C ALA A 59 0.21 5.14 -5.53
N MET A 60 -0.89 5.70 -5.02
CA MET A 60 -2.24 5.21 -5.33
C MET A 60 -2.64 5.45 -6.78
N LEU A 61 -2.22 6.56 -7.39
CA LEU A 61 -2.43 6.81 -8.82
C LEU A 61 -1.67 5.81 -9.69
N VAL A 62 -0.41 5.53 -9.35
CA VAL A 62 0.39 4.52 -10.07
C VAL A 62 -0.24 3.13 -9.91
N LEU A 63 -0.70 2.75 -8.71
CA LEU A 63 -1.44 1.50 -8.51
C LEU A 63 -2.70 1.42 -9.38
N CYS A 64 -3.44 2.51 -9.51
CA CYS A 64 -4.66 2.55 -10.31
C CYS A 64 -4.37 2.42 -11.81
N LEU A 65 -3.40 3.18 -12.32
CA LEU A 65 -2.96 3.11 -13.71
C LEU A 65 -2.39 1.73 -14.04
N SER A 66 -1.59 1.17 -13.13
CA SER A 66 -1.02 -0.17 -13.26
C SER A 66 -2.11 -1.25 -13.30
N SER A 67 -3.03 -1.24 -12.33
CA SER A 67 -4.17 -2.19 -12.30
C SER A 67 -5.07 -2.06 -13.55
N THR A 68 -5.27 -0.84 -14.04
CA THR A 68 -6.02 -0.59 -15.28
C THR A 68 -5.28 -1.15 -16.50
N ALA A 69 -3.97 -0.93 -16.59
CA ALA A 69 -3.14 -1.47 -17.67
C ALA A 69 -3.14 -3.00 -17.66
N GLN A 70 -3.09 -3.61 -16.48
CA GLN A 70 -3.22 -5.06 -16.33
C GLN A 70 -4.57 -5.57 -16.84
N TYR A 71 -5.66 -4.96 -16.38
CA TYR A 71 -7.02 -5.31 -16.82
C TYR A 71 -7.15 -5.26 -18.35
N ILE A 72 -6.68 -4.17 -18.97
CA ILE A 72 -6.72 -3.99 -20.43
C ILE A 72 -5.88 -5.06 -21.13
N ALA A 73 -4.66 -5.32 -20.66
CA ALA A 73 -3.78 -6.32 -21.26
C ALA A 73 -4.37 -7.74 -21.16
N ASP A 74 -4.88 -8.10 -19.99
CA ASP A 74 -5.59 -9.37 -19.74
C ASP A 74 -6.77 -9.53 -20.71
N MET A 75 -7.64 -8.52 -20.79
CA MET A 75 -8.82 -8.53 -21.67
C MET A 75 -8.44 -8.62 -23.16
N MET A 76 -7.45 -7.85 -23.60
CA MET A 76 -6.98 -7.89 -24.98
C MET A 76 -6.40 -9.26 -25.35
N LEU A 77 -5.58 -9.86 -24.48
CA LEU A 77 -5.00 -11.18 -24.71
C LEU A 77 -6.09 -12.26 -24.77
N SER A 78 -7.07 -12.22 -23.87
CA SER A 78 -8.22 -13.13 -23.90
C SER A 78 -9.02 -13.03 -25.20
N LEU A 79 -9.34 -11.80 -25.64
CA LEU A 79 -10.07 -11.59 -26.90
C LEU A 79 -9.27 -12.03 -28.14
N GLN A 80 -7.98 -11.69 -28.21
CA GLN A 80 -7.11 -12.09 -29.31
C GLN A 80 -6.87 -13.60 -29.34
N GLN A 81 -6.82 -14.24 -28.16
CA GLN A 81 -6.75 -15.69 -28.05
C GLN A 81 -8.01 -16.30 -28.67
N MET A 82 -9.21 -15.90 -28.24
CA MET A 82 -10.47 -16.34 -28.85
C MET A 82 -10.51 -16.12 -30.37
N GLU A 83 -10.13 -14.93 -30.84
CA GLU A 83 -10.11 -14.59 -32.26
C GLU A 83 -9.18 -15.51 -33.06
N ALA A 84 -7.94 -15.72 -32.60
CA ALA A 84 -6.99 -16.59 -33.29
C ALA A 84 -7.53 -18.02 -33.44
N TYR A 85 -8.26 -18.51 -32.44
CA TYR A 85 -8.85 -19.84 -32.52
C TYR A 85 -10.05 -19.94 -33.46
N LEU A 86 -10.86 -18.89 -33.57
CA LEU A 86 -12.01 -18.85 -34.48
C LEU A 86 -11.60 -18.58 -35.93
N THR A 87 -10.55 -17.79 -36.16
CA THR A 87 -10.20 -17.27 -37.49
C THR A 87 -9.10 -18.05 -38.20
N MET A 88 -8.16 -18.67 -37.48
CA MET A 88 -7.02 -19.39 -38.08
C MET A 88 -7.38 -20.81 -38.56
N ILE A 89 -8.46 -20.94 -39.35
CA ILE A 89 -8.99 -22.23 -39.81
C ILE A 89 -7.93 -23.03 -40.59
N SER A 90 -7.04 -22.35 -41.31
CA SER A 90 -5.96 -22.95 -42.10
C SER A 90 -4.81 -23.53 -41.29
N VAL A 91 -4.66 -23.15 -40.02
CA VAL A 91 -3.59 -23.63 -39.14
C VAL A 91 -4.10 -24.83 -38.32
N PRO A 92 -3.35 -25.96 -38.25
CA PRO A 92 -3.70 -27.08 -37.39
C PRO A 92 -3.93 -26.63 -35.94
N LEU A 93 -4.93 -27.20 -35.26
CA LEU A 93 -5.34 -26.78 -33.92
C LEU A 93 -4.17 -26.80 -32.91
N ALA A 94 -3.27 -27.78 -33.05
CA ALA A 94 -2.07 -27.93 -32.23
C ALA A 94 -1.09 -26.75 -32.35
N ASP A 95 -1.01 -26.10 -33.51
CA ASP A 95 -0.02 -25.05 -33.78
C ASP A 95 -0.57 -23.63 -33.54
N ARG A 96 -1.90 -23.46 -33.50
CA ARG A 96 -2.56 -22.15 -33.36
C ARG A 96 -2.08 -21.37 -32.14
N ARG A 97 -1.90 -22.04 -30.99
CA ARG A 97 -1.41 -21.39 -29.76
C ARG A 97 0.01 -20.82 -29.94
N THR A 98 0.89 -21.59 -30.58
CA THR A 98 2.27 -21.18 -30.83
C THR A 98 2.32 -19.99 -31.79
N VAL A 99 1.53 -20.05 -32.88
CA VAL A 99 1.40 -18.95 -33.84
C VAL A 99 0.87 -17.70 -33.13
N TRP A 100 -0.20 -17.82 -32.33
CA TRP A 100 -0.76 -16.71 -31.56
C TRP A 100 0.25 -16.09 -30.60
N LEU A 101 0.98 -16.92 -29.84
CA LEU A 101 2.04 -16.46 -28.92
C LEU A 101 3.16 -15.73 -29.66
N GLN A 102 3.53 -16.17 -30.86
CA GLN A 102 4.53 -15.49 -31.68
C GLN A 102 4.02 -14.14 -32.20
N THR A 103 2.78 -14.08 -32.69
CA THR A 103 2.16 -12.84 -33.19
C THR A 103 1.98 -11.80 -32.07
N HIS A 104 1.62 -12.23 -30.86
CA HIS A 104 1.31 -11.35 -29.73
C HIS A 104 2.40 -11.31 -28.67
N ALA A 105 3.62 -11.76 -29.00
CA ALA A 105 4.74 -11.83 -28.07
C ALA A 105 5.03 -10.49 -27.38
N GLY A 106 4.83 -9.36 -28.07
CA GLY A 106 5.02 -8.03 -27.50
C GLY A 106 4.08 -7.74 -26.32
N LEU A 107 2.78 -7.96 -26.51
CA LEU A 107 1.75 -7.72 -25.48
C LEU A 107 1.89 -8.71 -24.32
N TYR A 108 2.15 -9.97 -24.63
CA TYR A 108 2.38 -11.00 -23.61
C TYR A 108 3.59 -10.67 -22.72
N LYS A 109 4.67 -10.13 -23.29
CA LYS A 109 5.86 -9.71 -22.53
C LYS A 109 5.56 -8.52 -21.61
N THR A 110 4.74 -7.57 -22.04
CA THR A 110 4.47 -6.34 -21.26
C THR A 110 3.44 -6.56 -20.15
N GLN A 111 2.55 -7.55 -20.28
CA GLN A 111 1.47 -7.84 -19.32
C GLN A 111 1.94 -8.06 -17.87
N ARG A 112 3.15 -8.60 -17.67
CA ARG A 112 3.70 -8.89 -16.32
C ARG A 112 4.13 -7.66 -15.53
N TRP A 113 4.43 -6.55 -16.19
CA TRP A 113 4.95 -5.35 -15.54
C TRP A 113 3.93 -4.68 -14.62
N PRO A 114 2.67 -4.47 -15.06
CA PRO A 114 1.61 -4.00 -14.17
C PRO A 114 1.47 -4.79 -12.86
N THR A 115 1.51 -6.12 -12.95
CA THR A 115 1.42 -6.99 -11.77
C THR A 115 2.59 -6.74 -10.83
N ALA A 116 3.82 -6.70 -11.35
CA ALA A 116 5.00 -6.41 -10.54
C ALA A 116 4.92 -5.04 -9.84
N PHE A 117 4.45 -4.00 -10.54
CA PHE A 117 4.26 -2.69 -9.92
C PHE A 117 3.21 -2.71 -8.80
N ASN A 118 2.13 -3.46 -8.98
CA ASN A 118 1.09 -3.58 -7.96
C ASN A 118 1.61 -4.20 -6.67
N PHE A 119 2.35 -5.31 -6.75
CA PHE A 119 2.94 -5.95 -5.58
C PHE A 119 4.01 -5.08 -4.92
N VAL A 120 4.96 -4.55 -5.70
CA VAL A 120 6.04 -3.70 -5.19
C VAL A 120 5.50 -2.46 -4.47
N ILE A 121 4.53 -1.75 -5.07
CA ILE A 121 4.00 -0.54 -4.45
C ILE A 121 3.16 -0.90 -3.21
N SER A 122 2.40 -1.99 -3.24
CA SER A 122 1.68 -2.49 -2.06
C SER A 122 2.62 -2.73 -0.88
N ASP A 123 3.74 -3.42 -1.12
CA ASP A 123 4.70 -3.77 -0.08
C ASP A 123 5.47 -2.56 0.43
N LEU A 124 5.81 -1.63 -0.46
CA LEU A 124 6.40 -0.34 -0.08
C LEU A 124 5.47 0.49 0.81
N ILE A 125 4.15 0.44 0.58
CA ILE A 125 3.18 1.10 1.46
C ILE A 125 3.18 0.43 2.85
N VAL A 126 3.35 -0.89 2.94
CA VAL A 126 3.46 -1.60 4.22
C VAL A 126 4.72 -1.18 4.97
N ILE A 127 5.87 -1.16 4.29
CA ILE A 127 7.16 -0.74 4.85
C ILE A 127 7.12 0.73 5.30
N TRP A 128 6.55 1.61 4.47
CA TRP A 128 6.35 3.01 4.81
C TRP A 128 5.50 3.15 6.07
N ARG A 129 4.37 2.44 6.16
CA ARG A 129 3.49 2.44 7.35
C ARG A 129 4.23 1.99 8.60
N ALA A 130 4.99 0.90 8.53
CA ALA A 130 5.78 0.41 9.65
C ALA A 130 6.86 1.43 10.08
N SER A 131 7.48 2.10 9.11
CA SER A 131 8.50 3.14 9.35
C SER A 131 7.92 4.37 10.06
N VAL A 132 6.72 4.81 9.67
CA VAL A 132 6.01 5.93 10.34
C VAL A 132 5.65 5.57 11.79
N VAL A 133 5.32 4.31 12.07
CA VAL A 133 4.99 3.85 13.43
C VAL A 133 6.23 3.71 14.33
N TYR A 134 7.41 3.48 13.74
CA TYR A 134 8.68 3.30 14.45
C TYR A 134 9.78 4.30 14.01
N PRO A 135 9.65 5.60 14.33
CA PRO A 135 10.65 6.59 13.94
C PRO A 135 12.01 6.40 14.66
N LEU A 136 12.03 5.76 15.84
CA LEU A 136 13.21 5.76 16.73
C LEU A 136 14.14 4.55 16.58
N SER A 137 13.69 3.43 16.00
CA SER A 137 14.51 2.21 15.89
C SER A 137 15.19 2.13 14.53
N ARG A 138 16.43 2.63 14.43
CA ARG A 138 17.22 2.60 13.19
C ARG A 138 17.40 1.18 12.65
N TRP A 139 17.68 0.21 13.52
CA TRP A 139 17.87 -1.20 13.14
C TRP A 139 16.63 -1.82 12.49
N LEU A 140 15.45 -1.52 13.04
CA LEU A 140 14.20 -2.01 12.46
C LEU A 140 13.93 -1.38 11.09
N GLN A 141 14.21 -0.08 10.94
CA GLN A 141 14.07 0.60 9.65
C GLN A 141 15.03 0.01 8.61
N ILE A 142 16.30 -0.19 8.96
CA ILE A 142 17.29 -0.82 8.07
C ILE A 142 16.81 -2.20 7.64
N SER A 143 16.31 -3.01 8.57
CA SER A 143 15.77 -4.35 8.26
C SER A 143 14.53 -4.30 7.36
N LEU A 144 13.60 -3.38 7.60
CA LEU A 144 12.41 -3.23 6.75
C LEU A 144 12.77 -2.79 5.33
N TRP A 145 13.65 -1.81 5.20
CA TRP A 145 14.10 -1.32 3.90
C TRP A 145 14.97 -2.32 3.16
N SER A 146 15.79 -3.13 3.86
CA SER A 146 16.56 -4.19 3.21
C SER A 146 15.65 -5.28 2.62
N VAL A 147 14.59 -5.66 3.35
CA VAL A 147 13.58 -6.60 2.83
C VAL A 147 12.82 -6.00 1.66
N GLY A 148 12.44 -4.71 1.74
CA GLY A 148 11.79 -4.01 0.63
C GLY A 148 12.65 -3.89 -0.63
N LEU A 149 13.96 -3.65 -0.48
CA LEU A 149 14.88 -3.62 -1.62
C LEU A 149 15.01 -5.00 -2.27
N ALA A 150 15.06 -6.06 -1.45
CA ALA A 150 15.08 -7.43 -1.94
C ALA A 150 13.79 -7.76 -2.71
N ASP A 151 12.63 -7.38 -2.17
CA ASP A 151 11.33 -7.56 -2.80
C ASP A 151 11.25 -6.85 -4.18
N ILE A 152 11.63 -5.57 -4.24
CA ILE A 152 11.73 -4.83 -5.51
C ILE A 152 12.64 -5.58 -6.50
N GLY A 153 13.83 -5.98 -6.05
CA GLY A 153 14.80 -6.66 -6.89
C GLY A 153 14.26 -7.96 -7.48
N VAL A 154 13.56 -8.76 -6.67
CA VAL A 154 12.99 -10.03 -7.11
C VAL A 154 11.82 -9.83 -8.07
N TRP A 155 10.91 -8.89 -7.81
CA TRP A 155 9.81 -8.59 -8.74
C TRP A 155 10.30 -8.05 -10.09
N LEU A 156 11.30 -7.15 -10.08
CA LEU A 156 11.91 -6.65 -11.31
C LEU A 156 12.63 -7.76 -12.07
N CYS A 157 13.34 -8.65 -11.36
CA CYS A 157 13.99 -9.81 -11.96
C CYS A 157 12.95 -10.76 -12.57
N ALA A 158 11.87 -11.07 -11.84
CA ALA A 158 10.77 -11.91 -12.32
C ALA A 158 10.12 -11.34 -13.58
N ALA A 159 9.74 -10.06 -13.57
CA ALA A 159 9.15 -9.39 -14.74
C ALA A 159 10.12 -9.37 -15.92
N SER A 160 11.40 -9.07 -15.69
CA SER A 160 12.43 -8.99 -16.74
C SER A 160 12.72 -10.34 -17.37
N LEU A 161 12.90 -11.39 -16.57
CA LEU A 161 13.18 -12.73 -17.08
C LEU A 161 11.95 -13.29 -17.81
N THR A 162 10.73 -13.01 -17.33
CA THR A 162 9.49 -13.40 -18.03
C THR A 162 9.37 -12.70 -19.37
N SER A 163 9.75 -11.41 -19.43
CA SER A 163 9.74 -10.63 -20.67
C SER A 163 10.78 -11.12 -21.69
N ARG A 164 11.96 -11.54 -21.24
CA ARG A 164 13.03 -12.02 -22.13
C ARG A 164 12.73 -13.40 -22.69
N ASP A 165 12.29 -14.31 -21.82
CA ASP A 165 12.14 -15.72 -22.15
C ASP A 165 10.71 -16.13 -22.44
N ALA A 166 9.77 -15.20 -22.64
CA ALA A 166 8.36 -15.49 -22.89
C ALA A 166 8.12 -16.65 -23.89
N LEU A 167 8.87 -16.69 -24.99
CA LEU A 167 8.78 -17.76 -25.99
C LEU A 167 9.43 -19.08 -25.51
N LYS A 168 10.59 -19.01 -24.86
CA LYS A 168 11.31 -20.20 -24.34
C LYS A 168 10.59 -20.81 -23.13
N ARG A 169 9.91 -20.01 -22.32
CA ARG A 169 9.16 -20.44 -21.13
C ARG A 169 7.87 -21.16 -21.47
N SER A 170 7.27 -20.89 -22.63
CA SER A 170 6.17 -21.74 -23.13
C SER A 170 6.58 -23.22 -23.23
N GLN A 171 7.88 -23.49 -23.36
CA GLN A 171 8.45 -24.85 -23.44
C GLN A 171 8.90 -25.40 -22.08
N ASN A 172 9.11 -24.56 -21.07
CA ASN A 172 9.53 -24.99 -19.72
C ASN A 172 8.81 -24.20 -18.61
N PRO A 173 7.60 -24.61 -18.22
CA PRO A 173 6.77 -23.90 -17.23
C PRO A 173 7.39 -23.88 -15.82
N ALA A 174 8.22 -24.87 -15.46
CA ALA A 174 8.75 -25.02 -14.10
C ALA A 174 9.64 -23.85 -13.64
N THR A 175 10.42 -23.25 -14.55
CA THR A 175 11.32 -22.13 -14.20
C THR A 175 10.55 -20.84 -13.89
N ASP A 176 9.41 -20.62 -14.56
CA ASP A 176 8.56 -19.45 -14.31
C ASP A 176 7.92 -19.55 -12.92
N GLU A 177 7.44 -20.74 -12.59
CA GLU A 177 6.80 -21.04 -11.30
C GLU A 177 7.76 -20.79 -10.13
N THR A 178 8.99 -21.30 -10.19
CA THR A 178 9.98 -21.12 -9.10
C THR A 178 10.26 -19.64 -8.82
N ILE A 179 10.44 -18.81 -9.87
CA ILE A 179 10.73 -17.39 -9.70
C ILE A 179 9.53 -16.65 -9.10
N ASN A 180 8.31 -16.98 -9.55
CA ASN A 180 7.09 -16.38 -9.00
C ASN A 180 6.88 -16.78 -7.54
N THR A 181 7.12 -18.05 -7.20
CA THR A 181 7.05 -18.55 -5.82
C THR A 181 8.05 -17.84 -4.92
N VAL A 182 9.30 -17.61 -5.39
CA VAL A 182 10.29 -16.84 -4.63
C VAL A 182 9.85 -15.38 -4.45
N ALA A 183 9.32 -14.73 -5.50
CA ALA A 183 8.79 -13.37 -5.42
C ALA A 183 7.65 -13.26 -4.39
N ASN A 184 6.70 -14.19 -4.45
CA ASN A 184 5.60 -14.26 -3.49
C ASN A 184 6.09 -14.51 -2.07
N CYS A 185 7.05 -15.42 -1.85
CA CYS A 185 7.61 -15.69 -0.53
C CYS A 185 8.31 -14.47 0.08
N ILE A 186 9.04 -13.69 -0.73
CA ILE A 186 9.71 -12.47 -0.27
C ILE A 186 8.68 -11.37 0.03
N SER A 187 7.69 -11.18 -0.84
CA SER A 187 6.57 -10.26 -0.61
C SER A 187 5.79 -10.61 0.65
N LEU A 188 5.54 -11.91 0.88
CA LEU A 188 4.93 -12.42 2.10
C LEU A 188 5.76 -12.07 3.33
N ALA A 189 7.08 -12.29 3.26
CA ALA A 189 7.99 -11.96 4.36
C ALA A 189 7.99 -10.46 4.67
N ALA A 190 8.02 -9.59 3.64
CA ALA A 190 7.92 -8.14 3.79
C ALA A 190 6.63 -7.73 4.52
N ASN A 191 5.50 -8.32 4.08
CA ASN A 191 4.19 -8.07 4.68
C ASN A 191 4.10 -8.56 6.13
N LEU A 192 4.58 -9.76 6.42
CA LEU A 192 4.57 -10.34 7.77
C LEU A 192 5.47 -9.56 8.74
N VAL A 193 6.68 -9.18 8.31
CA VAL A 193 7.61 -8.39 9.14
C VAL A 193 7.03 -7.00 9.40
N GLY A 194 6.51 -6.33 8.38
CA GLY A 194 5.88 -5.01 8.53
C GLY A 194 4.65 -5.06 9.44
N THR A 195 3.77 -6.03 9.23
CA THR A 195 2.55 -6.22 10.03
C THR A 195 2.87 -6.61 11.47
N GLY A 196 3.82 -7.53 11.66
CA GLY A 196 4.28 -7.95 12.98
C GLY A 196 4.90 -6.82 13.78
N ALA A 197 5.71 -5.96 13.15
CA ALA A 197 6.24 -4.76 13.78
C ALA A 197 5.10 -3.85 14.27
N ILE A 198 4.14 -3.53 13.39
CA ILE A 198 2.98 -2.70 13.72
C ILE A 198 2.18 -3.31 14.90
N ALA A 199 1.96 -4.63 14.88
CA ALA A 199 1.25 -5.36 15.93
C ALA A 199 1.94 -5.25 17.30
N VAL A 200 3.27 -5.44 17.33
CA VAL A 200 4.06 -5.33 18.57
C VAL A 200 3.98 -3.91 19.14
N LYS A 201 4.01 -2.87 18.29
CA LYS A 201 3.83 -1.49 18.76
C LYS A 201 2.48 -1.27 19.37
N ALA A 202 1.44 -1.71 18.66
CA ALA A 202 0.05 -1.58 19.08
C ALA A 202 -0.16 -2.23 20.45
N TRP A 203 0.42 -3.42 20.63
CA TRP A 203 0.39 -4.16 21.89
C TRP A 203 1.09 -3.42 23.03
N ASN A 204 2.29 -2.91 22.78
CA ASN A 204 3.06 -2.17 23.79
C ASN A 204 2.35 -0.87 24.21
N GLN A 205 1.78 -0.14 23.24
CA GLN A 205 0.99 1.06 23.50
C GLN A 205 -0.27 0.74 24.31
N ARG A 206 -0.97 -0.35 23.96
CA ARG A 206 -2.13 -0.86 24.71
C ARG A 206 -1.77 -1.18 26.16
N LYS A 207 -0.66 -1.88 26.38
CA LYS A 207 -0.15 -2.23 27.71
C LYS A 207 0.21 -0.99 28.53
N PHE A 208 0.85 0.00 27.90
CA PHE A 208 1.21 1.26 28.54
C PHE A 208 -0.03 2.08 28.94
N MET A 209 -1.01 2.24 28.04
CA MET A 209 -2.24 2.98 28.35
C MET A 209 -3.07 2.30 29.46
N ARG A 210 -3.18 0.96 29.42
CA ARG A 210 -3.88 0.19 30.46
C ARG A 210 -3.25 0.39 31.85
N ARG A 211 -1.93 0.53 31.92
CA ARG A 211 -1.21 0.72 33.19
C ARG A 211 -1.32 2.14 33.75
N ASN A 212 -1.40 3.15 32.89
CA ASN A 212 -1.25 4.54 33.33
C ASN A 212 -2.55 5.37 33.33
N ILE A 213 -3.52 5.08 32.45
CA ILE A 213 -4.63 6.01 32.17
C ILE A 213 -6.00 5.44 32.58
N GLY A 214 -6.11 4.12 32.78
CA GLY A 214 -7.34 3.46 33.27
C GLY A 214 -8.54 3.45 32.30
N MET A 215 -8.61 4.40 31.35
CA MET A 215 -9.70 4.51 30.37
C MET A 215 -9.23 4.37 28.91
N TRP A 216 -10.10 3.75 28.14
CA TRP A 216 -9.90 3.33 26.75
C TRP A 216 -10.76 4.16 25.81
N THR A 217 -10.28 5.31 25.36
CA THR A 217 -11.05 6.16 24.42
C THR A 217 -10.31 6.47 23.12
N SER A 218 -9.11 5.93 22.88
CA SER A 218 -8.39 6.24 21.63
C SER A 218 -8.82 5.36 20.45
N SER A 219 -8.99 5.98 19.29
CA SER A 219 -9.31 5.34 17.99
C SER A 219 -8.13 4.54 17.42
N VAL A 220 -6.91 4.93 17.79
CA VAL A 220 -5.64 4.40 17.26
C VAL A 220 -5.48 2.87 17.36
N PRO A 221 -5.80 2.20 18.49
CA PRO A 221 -5.70 0.74 18.58
C PRO A 221 -6.61 0.00 17.62
N ARG A 222 -7.77 0.57 17.24
CA ARG A 222 -8.70 -0.05 16.28
C ARG A 222 -8.11 -0.04 14.87
N ILE A 223 -7.47 1.05 14.45
CA ILE A 223 -6.76 1.13 13.15
C ILE A 223 -5.67 0.06 13.10
N LEU A 224 -4.83 0.02 14.13
CA LEU A 224 -3.69 -0.89 14.17
C LEU A 224 -4.16 -2.36 14.13
N LEU A 225 -5.25 -2.68 14.80
CA LEU A 225 -5.84 -4.03 14.76
C LEU A 225 -6.35 -4.37 13.36
N LEU A 226 -7.07 -3.46 12.71
CA LEU A 226 -7.59 -3.68 11.35
C LEU A 226 -6.45 -3.87 10.34
N LEU A 227 -5.34 -3.13 10.49
CA LEU A 227 -4.15 -3.36 9.66
C LEU A 227 -3.59 -4.77 9.86
N VAL A 228 -3.50 -5.24 11.11
CA VAL A 228 -3.00 -6.59 11.40
C VAL A 228 -3.92 -7.65 10.82
N GLU A 229 -5.23 -7.48 10.96
CA GLU A 229 -6.22 -8.40 10.43
C GLU A 229 -6.14 -8.51 8.89
N THR A 230 -6.04 -7.37 8.20
CA THR A 230 -5.88 -7.36 6.72
C THR A 230 -4.55 -7.94 6.26
N GLY A 231 -3.45 -7.74 7.00
CA GLY A 231 -2.14 -8.32 6.67
C GLY A 231 -2.09 -9.84 6.89
N VAL A 232 -2.74 -10.34 7.95
CA VAL A 232 -2.87 -11.78 8.20
C VAL A 232 -3.75 -12.44 7.15
N PHE A 233 -4.87 -11.82 6.78
CA PHE A 233 -5.72 -12.29 5.68
C PHE A 233 -4.92 -12.42 4.37
N TRP A 234 -4.11 -11.40 4.05
CA TRP A 234 -3.24 -11.41 2.89
C TRP A 234 -2.21 -12.54 2.93
N ALA A 235 -1.60 -12.79 4.09
CA ALA A 235 -0.65 -13.87 4.28
C ALA A 235 -1.28 -15.26 4.06
N MET A 236 -2.52 -15.46 4.51
CA MET A 236 -3.26 -16.70 4.28
C MET A 236 -3.55 -16.92 2.79
N VAL A 237 -3.98 -15.88 2.07
CA VAL A 237 -4.24 -15.93 0.63
C VAL A 237 -2.98 -16.34 -0.14
N GLN A 238 -1.82 -15.79 0.22
CA GLN A 238 -0.55 -16.16 -0.41
C GLN A 238 -0.11 -17.60 -0.10
N GLN A 239 -0.33 -18.09 1.13
CA GLN A 239 -0.01 -19.47 1.49
C GLN A 239 -0.84 -20.48 0.69
N VAL A 240 -2.12 -20.20 0.48
CA VAL A 240 -2.98 -21.04 -0.37
C VAL A 240 -2.45 -21.08 -1.82
N ASN A 241 -1.93 -19.97 -2.33
CA ASN A 241 -1.36 -19.91 -3.69
C ASN A 241 -0.06 -20.71 -3.86
N ASN A 242 0.69 -20.96 -2.77
CA ASN A 242 2.00 -21.62 -2.83
C ASN A 242 1.94 -23.13 -2.51
N GLY A 243 0.76 -23.70 -2.19
CA GLY A 243 0.64 -25.09 -1.77
C GLY A 243 0.65 -26.08 -2.92
N GLU A 244 1.75 -26.84 -3.09
CA GLU A 244 1.97 -27.84 -4.16
C GLU A 244 1.02 -29.07 -4.12
N ASN A 245 0.24 -29.27 -3.06
CA ASN A 245 -0.46 -30.54 -2.79
C ASN A 245 -1.94 -30.60 -3.19
N VAL A 246 -2.47 -29.57 -3.85
CA VAL A 246 -3.89 -29.56 -4.23
C VAL A 246 -3.98 -29.52 -5.74
N SER A 247 -4.72 -30.46 -6.33
CA SER A 247 -5.09 -30.56 -7.75
C SER A 247 -5.98 -29.39 -8.21
N VAL A 248 -5.49 -28.17 -8.00
CA VAL A 248 -6.23 -26.90 -7.90
C VAL A 248 -5.68 -25.88 -8.89
N ASP A 249 -5.38 -26.33 -10.11
CA ASP A 249 -4.87 -25.45 -11.16
C ASP A 249 -5.81 -24.25 -11.38
N LEU A 250 -7.13 -24.52 -11.38
CA LEU A 250 -8.13 -23.46 -11.52
C LEU A 250 -8.22 -22.54 -10.31
N ALA A 251 -8.33 -23.06 -9.08
CA ALA A 251 -8.52 -22.16 -7.93
C ALA A 251 -7.24 -21.39 -7.59
N THR A 252 -6.05 -21.95 -7.83
CA THR A 252 -4.79 -21.20 -7.72
C THR A 252 -4.74 -20.07 -8.75
N ALA A 253 -5.15 -20.32 -10.00
CA ALA A 253 -5.25 -19.27 -11.01
C ALA A 253 -6.26 -18.18 -10.61
N VAL A 254 -7.45 -18.55 -10.11
CA VAL A 254 -8.46 -17.61 -9.59
C VAL A 254 -7.88 -16.79 -8.45
N MET A 255 -7.24 -17.44 -7.48
CA MET A 255 -6.69 -16.78 -6.30
C MET A 255 -5.51 -15.86 -6.65
N ALA A 256 -4.70 -16.19 -7.65
CA ALA A 256 -3.66 -15.31 -8.15
C ALA A 256 -4.25 -14.02 -8.78
N ARG A 257 -5.36 -14.14 -9.52
CA ARG A 257 -6.08 -12.99 -10.09
C ARG A 257 -6.70 -12.12 -9.01
N ILE A 258 -7.39 -12.73 -8.05
CA ILE A 258 -7.93 -12.04 -6.87
C ILE A 258 -6.81 -11.33 -6.11
N ALA A 259 -5.69 -12.02 -5.87
CA ALA A 259 -4.56 -11.49 -5.13
C ALA A 259 -4.03 -10.19 -5.79
N THR A 260 -3.89 -10.17 -7.11
CA THR A 260 -3.38 -9.00 -7.81
C THR A 260 -4.20 -7.73 -7.53
N TYR A 261 -5.53 -7.84 -7.52
CA TYR A 261 -6.41 -6.69 -7.21
C TYR A 261 -6.50 -6.41 -5.72
N LEU A 262 -6.43 -7.43 -4.85
CA LEU A 262 -6.33 -7.24 -3.41
C LEU A 262 -5.07 -6.46 -3.00
N ALA A 263 -3.94 -6.67 -3.69
CA ALA A 263 -2.72 -5.90 -3.49
C ALA A 263 -2.93 -4.40 -3.73
N ALA A 264 -3.87 -4.01 -4.60
CA ALA A 264 -4.24 -2.61 -4.81
C ALA A 264 -5.33 -2.15 -3.82
N ILE A 265 -6.35 -2.98 -3.55
CA ILE A 265 -7.49 -2.65 -2.67
C ILE A 265 -7.03 -2.43 -1.22
N LEU A 266 -6.20 -3.31 -0.67
CA LEU A 266 -5.85 -3.29 0.76
C LEU A 266 -5.09 -2.01 1.15
N PRO A 267 -4.03 -1.58 0.43
CA PRO A 267 -3.40 -0.30 0.70
C PRO A 267 -4.38 0.87 0.57
N THR A 268 -5.21 0.93 -0.48
CA THR A 268 -6.18 2.02 -0.67
C THR A 268 -7.19 2.08 0.49
N ALA A 269 -7.78 0.95 0.86
CA ALA A 269 -8.72 0.85 1.97
C ALA A 269 -8.10 1.30 3.30
N THR A 270 -6.87 0.87 3.58
CA THR A 270 -6.18 1.26 4.82
C THR A 270 -5.93 2.76 4.90
N VAL A 271 -5.68 3.42 3.77
CA VAL A 271 -5.50 4.88 3.72
C VAL A 271 -6.81 5.62 3.90
N ILE A 272 -7.91 5.13 3.32
CA ILE A 272 -9.25 5.68 3.54
C ILE A 272 -9.58 5.63 5.04
N ILE A 273 -9.42 4.46 5.67
CA ILE A 273 -9.70 4.25 7.09
C ILE A 273 -8.80 5.14 7.96
N ALA A 274 -7.50 5.23 7.65
CA ALA A 274 -6.58 6.08 8.40
C ALA A 274 -6.96 7.57 8.31
N ARG A 275 -7.52 8.02 7.18
CA ARG A 275 -7.98 9.41 7.01
C ARG A 275 -9.33 9.66 7.67
N SER A 276 -10.29 8.75 7.56
CA SER A 276 -11.62 8.91 8.16
C SER A 276 -11.54 9.07 9.68
N GLN A 277 -10.63 8.34 10.33
CA GLN A 277 -10.46 8.43 11.78
C GLN A 277 -9.84 9.75 12.24
N ARG A 278 -8.92 10.34 11.45
CA ARG A 278 -8.39 11.67 11.77
C ARG A 278 -9.49 12.73 11.76
N SER A 279 -10.45 12.63 10.84
CA SER A 279 -11.59 13.54 10.79
C SER A 279 -12.44 13.45 12.07
N VAL A 280 -12.72 12.23 12.55
CA VAL A 280 -13.51 11.99 13.77
C VAL A 280 -12.81 12.51 15.03
N ASP A 281 -11.50 12.32 15.15
CA ASP A 281 -10.72 12.80 16.30
C ASP A 281 -10.73 14.34 16.40
N HIS A 282 -10.81 15.06 15.27
CA HIS A 282 -10.96 16.51 15.28
C HIS A 282 -12.34 16.94 15.81
N VAL A 283 -13.41 16.26 15.40
CA VAL A 283 -14.78 16.55 15.87
C VAL A 283 -14.89 16.38 17.40
N PHE A 284 -14.36 15.28 17.95
CA PHE A 284 -14.43 15.02 19.40
C PHE A 284 -13.61 16.02 20.25
N LYS A 285 -12.49 16.54 19.73
CA LYS A 285 -11.71 17.57 20.44
C LYS A 285 -12.46 18.89 20.57
N PHE A 286 -13.33 19.22 19.62
CA PHE A 286 -14.15 20.44 19.68
C PHE A 286 -15.40 20.32 20.56
N SER A 287 -15.83 19.12 20.91
CA SER A 287 -17.02 18.91 21.77
C SER A 287 -16.74 18.99 23.27
N HIS A 288 -15.49 19.13 23.70
CA HIS A 288 -15.10 19.18 25.13
C HIS A 288 -14.78 20.56 25.77
N PRO A 289 -14.92 21.74 25.14
CA PRO A 289 -14.89 22.99 25.89
C PRO A 289 -16.29 23.27 26.45
N VAL A 290 -16.42 23.52 27.76
CA VAL A 290 -17.45 24.36 28.44
C VAL A 290 -17.91 23.79 29.80
N ALA A 291 -17.78 22.48 30.07
CA ALA A 291 -18.31 21.95 31.34
C ALA A 291 -17.45 22.22 32.60
N SER A 292 -16.19 22.65 32.47
CA SER A 292 -15.28 22.82 33.64
C SER A 292 -15.08 24.26 34.12
N SER A 293 -15.71 25.27 33.51
CA SER A 293 -15.60 26.68 33.95
C SER A 293 -16.79 27.18 34.77
N ILE A 294 -17.79 26.33 35.08
CA ILE A 294 -18.96 26.70 35.90
C ILE A 294 -18.92 25.93 37.24
N SER A 295 -17.91 26.17 38.09
CA SER A 295 -18.03 25.86 39.53
C SER A 295 -16.85 26.41 40.34
N SER A 296 -16.65 27.73 40.32
CA SER A 296 -15.99 28.43 41.42
C SER A 296 -16.21 29.93 41.28
N ARG A 297 -17.47 30.36 41.35
CA ARG A 297 -17.77 31.71 41.80
C ARG A 297 -17.65 31.67 43.32
N PRO A 298 -16.66 32.34 43.95
CA PRO A 298 -16.64 32.49 45.40
C PRO A 298 -17.91 33.26 45.78
N GLY A 299 -18.71 32.68 46.67
CA GLY A 299 -19.78 33.43 47.32
C GLY A 299 -19.18 34.61 48.09
N PRO A 300 -19.87 35.76 48.16
CA PRO A 300 -19.40 36.92 48.91
C PRO A 300 -19.23 36.57 50.39
N GLU A 301 -18.14 37.10 50.95
CA GLU A 301 -17.67 36.97 52.32
C GLU A 301 -18.77 37.18 53.37
N ALA A 302 -18.92 36.22 54.29
CA ALA A 302 -19.54 36.45 55.58
C ALA A 302 -18.44 36.81 56.60
N PRO A 303 -18.61 37.85 57.43
CA PRO A 303 -17.58 38.28 58.35
C PRO A 303 -17.58 37.47 59.66
N ASN A 304 -16.35 37.12 60.08
CA ASN A 304 -15.85 36.89 61.43
C ASN A 304 -16.46 35.81 62.34
N GLY A 305 -15.59 34.86 62.71
CA GLY A 305 -15.58 34.29 64.06
C GLY A 305 -14.99 32.89 64.16
N GLY A 306 -13.81 32.76 64.78
CA GLY A 306 -13.42 31.51 65.45
C GLY A 306 -12.25 30.74 64.85
N THR A 307 -11.07 31.02 65.38
CA THR A 307 -9.85 30.21 65.39
C THR A 307 -10.09 28.72 65.66
N THR A 308 -9.62 27.84 64.76
CA THR A 308 -8.96 26.57 65.13
C THR A 308 -7.99 26.11 64.04
N HIS A 309 -6.74 25.93 64.45
CA HIS A 309 -5.61 25.40 63.69
C HIS A 309 -5.84 23.94 63.22
N TYR A 310 -5.54 23.66 61.96
CA TYR A 310 -5.09 22.33 61.51
C TYR A 310 -3.88 22.49 60.57
N PRO A 311 -2.78 21.74 60.76
CA PRO A 311 -1.64 21.77 59.85
C PRO A 311 -1.91 20.79 58.71
N LEU A 312 -2.38 21.31 57.57
CA LEU A 312 -2.43 20.56 56.33
C LEU A 312 -1.10 20.76 55.59
N SER A 313 -0.33 19.68 55.56
CA SER A 313 0.89 19.51 54.79
C SER A 313 0.66 19.91 53.34
N SER A 314 1.37 20.95 52.93
CA SER A 314 1.44 21.42 51.55
C SER A 314 2.10 20.36 50.67
N VAL A 315 1.29 19.49 50.05
CA VAL A 315 1.72 18.71 48.90
C VAL A 315 1.87 19.69 47.74
N ARG A 316 3.10 20.16 47.58
CA ARG A 316 3.55 21.00 46.47
C ARG A 316 3.56 20.15 45.21
N LEU A 317 2.41 20.07 44.53
CA LEU A 317 2.34 19.60 43.15
C LEU A 317 3.00 20.68 42.28
N SER A 318 4.31 20.59 42.16
CA SER A 318 5.07 21.27 41.12
C SER A 318 4.48 20.84 39.77
N ASN A 319 3.96 21.82 39.05
CA ASN A 319 3.59 21.73 37.66
C ASN A 319 4.79 21.23 36.84
N LEU A 320 4.91 19.91 36.70
CA LEU A 320 5.74 19.26 35.70
C LEU A 320 5.09 19.52 34.34
N ARG A 321 5.45 20.65 33.73
CA ARG A 321 5.34 20.92 32.28
C ARG A 321 6.22 19.92 31.53
N LEU A 322 5.84 18.65 31.50
CA LEU A 322 6.38 17.65 30.58
C LEU A 322 5.71 17.81 29.21
N GLY A 323 5.99 18.93 28.53
CA GLY A 323 5.37 19.23 27.23
C GLY A 323 6.16 20.16 26.32
N GLU A 324 7.05 20.99 26.86
CA GLU A 324 7.77 21.99 26.06
C GLU A 324 9.19 21.56 25.62
N VAL A 325 9.77 20.52 26.23
CA VAL A 325 11.14 20.08 25.88
C VAL A 325 11.21 19.31 24.56
N HIS A 326 10.11 18.76 24.05
CA HIS A 326 10.13 17.98 22.81
C HIS A 326 9.76 18.79 21.55
N ARG A 327 9.42 20.08 21.68
CA ARG A 327 9.12 20.95 20.53
C ARG A 327 10.35 21.74 20.04
N SER A 328 11.32 22.02 20.90
CA SER A 328 12.50 22.82 20.55
C SER A 328 13.56 22.08 19.71
N GLU A 329 13.66 20.74 19.79
CA GLU A 329 14.64 19.99 18.98
C GLU A 329 14.25 19.83 17.49
N TRP A 330 12.97 19.95 17.15
CA TRP A 330 12.51 19.86 15.77
C TRP A 330 12.56 21.20 15.03
N GLU A 331 12.37 22.32 15.74
CA GLU A 331 12.43 23.67 15.15
C GLU A 331 13.88 24.13 14.91
N LEU A 332 14.85 23.69 15.72
CA LEU A 332 16.27 24.01 15.51
C LEU A 332 16.93 23.30 14.32
N LYS A 333 16.27 22.28 13.73
CA LYS A 333 16.77 21.58 12.53
C LYS A 333 16.12 22.02 11.22
N GLN A 334 15.23 23.02 11.24
CA GLN A 334 14.60 23.59 10.05
C GLN A 334 14.91 25.08 9.85
N SER A 335 16.03 25.58 10.37
CA SER A 335 16.57 26.84 9.86
C SER A 335 16.89 26.69 8.37
N PRO A 336 16.27 27.48 7.47
CA PRO A 336 16.67 27.48 6.07
C PRO A 336 18.07 28.05 6.00
N LEU A 337 18.97 27.29 5.36
CA LEU A 337 20.25 27.79 4.87
C LEU A 337 19.95 29.02 4.01
N VAL A 338 20.23 30.20 4.56
CA VAL A 338 20.35 31.45 3.83
C VAL A 338 21.53 31.26 2.88
N HIS A 339 21.22 30.86 1.65
CA HIS A 339 22.16 30.94 0.55
C HIS A 339 22.42 32.42 0.29
N GLU A 340 23.57 32.91 0.76
CA GLU A 340 24.18 34.12 0.25
C GLU A 340 24.24 34.03 -1.28
N ARG A 341 23.56 34.95 -1.97
CA ARG A 341 23.73 35.15 -3.41
C ARG A 341 25.07 35.86 -3.61
N PRO A 342 26.02 35.31 -4.39
CA PRO A 342 27.17 36.06 -4.83
C PRO A 342 26.76 37.05 -5.94
N GLY A 343 27.20 38.31 -5.75
CA GLY A 343 27.49 39.33 -6.76
C GLY A 343 26.61 39.38 -8.01
N ALA A 344 25.70 40.36 -8.06
CA ALA A 344 25.17 40.86 -9.32
C ALA A 344 26.29 41.64 -10.07
N PRO A 345 26.60 41.30 -11.33
CA PRO A 345 27.49 42.12 -12.14
C PRO A 345 26.77 43.36 -12.69
N GLU A 346 27.53 44.46 -12.76
CA GLU A 346 27.14 45.78 -13.27
C GLU A 346 26.54 45.75 -14.70
N PRO A 347 25.66 46.70 -15.04
CA PRO A 347 25.11 46.83 -16.39
C PRO A 347 26.16 47.37 -17.37
N TYR A 348 26.47 46.57 -18.40
CA TYR A 348 27.26 46.98 -19.55
C TYR A 348 26.52 48.03 -20.38
N ILE A 349 27.23 49.12 -20.64
CA ILE A 349 26.89 50.21 -21.55
C ILE A 349 26.91 49.67 -22.99
N LEU A 350 25.78 49.82 -23.69
CA LEU A 350 25.64 49.55 -25.12
C LEU A 350 26.27 50.70 -25.93
N THR A 351 27.27 50.40 -26.74
CA THR A 351 27.66 51.21 -27.90
C THR A 351 27.21 50.52 -29.19
N PRO A 352 26.69 51.26 -30.18
CA PRO A 352 26.28 50.70 -31.47
C PRO A 352 27.39 50.86 -32.52
N SER A 353 27.67 49.80 -33.27
CA SER A 353 28.37 49.83 -34.57
C SER A 353 27.66 48.83 -35.49
N LEU A 354 26.79 49.27 -36.40
CA LEU A 354 27.07 49.73 -37.77
C LEU A 354 27.80 48.69 -38.63
N GLU A 355 27.10 48.34 -39.72
CA GLU A 355 27.60 47.85 -41.02
C GLU A 355 28.14 46.40 -41.03
N SER A 356 27.84 45.54 -41.99
CA SER A 356 27.38 45.68 -43.38
C SER A 356 26.69 44.41 -43.87
#